data_AF-A0A7J9EKP5-F1
#
_entry.id   AF-A0A7J9EKP5-F1
#
_cell.length_a   1.000
_cell.length_b   1.000
_cell.length_c   1.000
_cell.angle_alpha   90.00
_cell.angle_beta   90.00
_cell.angle_gamma   90.00
#
_symmetry.space_group_name_H-M   'P 1'
#
loop_
_entity.id
_entity.type
_entity.pdbx_description
1 polymer ?
#
loop_
_entity_poly.entity_id
_entity_poly.type
_entity_poly.pdbx_seq_one_letter_code
_entity_poly.pdbx_strand_id
1 'polypeptide(L)'
;MGSFFSLTLIILSWVSLLSTEAEAEGIRSARLLDLLIRDNIVKSFDKHLKTGTVQTVNLPANFSGIKVETARFRCGSLHRYGAQVKEFYLGKGVNVQPCAERVMVVRQNLGSNWSSIYYANYNLSGYQLVSPVLGLLAYNAGTDVSSGTPFEVGILARENNPIKINFSNVITNTTSSRRGIRPLCASFGGDGKVRLKNQVSPNVCVATRHGHFGLLIELPQSMPVRKRISRWKLAVGSSIGAALGAFLLGLLLVSMLVK
;
A
#
# COMPACT_ATOMS: atom_id res chain seq x y z
N MET A 1 41.97 34.30 10.77
CA MET A 1 41.45 33.08 11.45
C MET A 1 39.93 32.89 11.38
N GLY A 2 39.12 33.86 10.90
CA GLY A 2 37.65 33.70 10.83
C GLY A 2 37.07 32.99 9.59
N SER A 3 37.78 33.01 8.45
CA SER A 3 37.25 32.46 7.18
C SER A 3 37.20 30.93 7.14
N PHE A 4 38.24 30.26 7.67
CA PHE A 4 38.30 28.80 7.72
C PHE A 4 37.24 28.16 8.62
N PHE A 5 36.83 28.86 9.69
CA PHE A 5 35.81 28.37 10.62
C PHE A 5 34.39 28.46 10.04
N SER A 6 34.14 29.45 9.16
CA SER A 6 32.88 29.59 8.44
C SER A 6 32.72 28.52 7.36
N LEU A 7 33.82 28.22 6.64
CA LEU A 7 33.81 27.17 5.60
C LEU A 7 33.55 25.78 6.19
N THR A 8 34.15 25.45 7.35
CA THR A 8 33.92 24.16 8.01
C THR A 8 32.50 24.00 8.52
N LEU A 9 31.87 25.07 9.04
CA LEU A 9 30.45 25.06 9.45
C LEU A 9 29.50 24.86 8.26
N ILE A 10 29.79 25.46 7.11
CA ILE A 10 29.01 25.27 5.87
C ILE A 10 29.18 23.85 5.32
N ILE A 11 30.40 23.29 5.35
CA ILE A 11 30.64 21.91 4.92
C ILE A 11 29.97 20.92 5.88
N LEU A 12 30.02 21.15 7.19
CA LEU A 12 29.34 20.32 8.19
C LEU A 12 27.81 20.38 8.05
N SER A 13 27.23 21.55 7.76
CA SER A 13 25.79 21.66 7.53
C SER A 13 25.36 20.98 6.22
N TRP A 14 26.17 21.08 5.17
CA TRP A 14 25.91 20.41 3.90
C TRP A 14 26.01 18.88 4.02
N VAL A 15 26.99 18.37 4.76
CA VAL A 15 27.11 16.94 5.07
C VAL A 15 25.92 16.46 5.92
N SER A 16 25.43 17.30 6.84
CA SER A 16 24.22 16.99 7.64
C SER A 16 22.96 16.90 6.76
N LEU A 17 22.82 17.78 5.75
CA LEU A 17 21.72 17.74 4.79
C LEU A 17 21.82 16.54 3.83
N LEU A 18 23.01 16.23 3.32
CA LEU A 18 23.21 15.08 2.42
C LEU A 18 22.96 13.74 3.13
N SER A 19 23.28 13.67 4.42
CA SER A 19 23.06 12.46 5.24
C SER A 19 21.58 12.20 5.51
N THR A 20 20.76 13.25 5.58
CA THR A 20 19.31 13.13 5.86
C THR A 20 18.49 12.78 4.61
N GLU A 21 18.94 13.18 3.42
CA GLU A 21 18.31 12.79 2.15
C GLU A 21 18.59 11.33 1.79
N ALA A 22 19.80 10.84 2.05
CA ALA A 22 20.23 9.48 1.68
C ALA A 22 19.47 8.35 2.41
N GLU A 23 18.99 8.57 3.64
CA GLU A 23 18.17 7.56 4.34
C GLU A 23 16.73 7.50 3.79
N ALA A 24 16.16 8.64 3.38
CA ALA A 24 14.78 8.68 2.87
C ALA A 24 14.67 8.08 1.45
N GLU A 25 15.70 8.20 0.62
CA GLU A 25 15.77 7.60 -0.73
C GLU A 25 16.00 6.06 -0.69
N GLY A 26 16.38 5.51 0.47
CA GLY A 26 16.76 4.10 0.63
C GLY A 26 15.66 3.15 1.12
N ILE A 27 14.54 3.64 1.66
CA ILE A 27 13.50 2.77 2.25
C ILE A 27 12.61 2.20 1.15
N ARG A 28 13.01 1.05 0.61
CA ARG A 28 12.26 0.33 -0.45
C ARG A 28 11.43 -0.84 0.05
N SER A 29 11.52 -1.20 1.33
CA SER A 29 10.75 -2.30 1.91
C SER A 29 9.70 -1.79 2.89
N ALA A 30 8.44 -2.22 2.71
CA ALA A 30 7.37 -1.95 3.66
C ALA A 30 7.71 -2.49 5.07
N ARG A 31 8.37 -3.65 5.14
CA ARG A 31 8.80 -4.25 6.40
C ARG A 31 9.85 -3.41 7.12
N LEU A 32 10.82 -2.88 6.37
CA LEU A 32 11.85 -2.00 6.94
C LEU A 32 11.21 -0.71 7.48
N LEU A 33 10.26 -0.14 6.75
CA LEU A 33 9.51 1.04 7.20
C LEU A 33 8.78 0.77 8.53
N ASP A 34 8.13 -0.40 8.68
CA ASP A 34 7.47 -0.76 9.94
C ASP A 34 8.44 -0.84 11.12
N LEU A 35 9.64 -1.40 10.91
CA LEU A 35 10.67 -1.51 11.94
C LEU A 35 11.18 -0.13 12.37
N LEU A 36 11.43 0.77 11.40
CA LEU A 36 11.85 2.14 11.69
C LEU A 36 10.76 2.94 12.43
N ILE A 37 9.50 2.79 12.04
CA ILE A 37 8.37 3.39 12.74
C ILE A 37 8.27 2.83 14.16
N ARG A 38 8.40 1.51 14.34
CA ARG A 38 8.39 0.85 15.65
C ARG A 38 9.43 1.46 16.57
N ASP A 39 10.67 1.62 16.12
CA ASP A 39 11.75 2.13 16.95
C ASP A 39 11.49 3.58 17.42
N ASN A 40 10.79 4.38 16.61
CA ASN A 40 10.31 5.72 17.02
C ASN A 40 9.15 5.65 18.03
N ILE A 41 8.23 4.70 17.88
CA ILE A 41 7.15 4.47 18.84
C ILE A 41 7.74 4.09 20.21
N VAL A 42 8.71 3.19 20.24
CA VAL A 42 9.35 2.72 21.49
C VAL A 42 9.98 3.88 22.26
N LYS A 43 10.64 4.81 21.55
CA LYS A 43 11.27 6.00 22.15
C LYS A 43 10.26 6.99 22.74
N SER A 44 9.05 7.05 22.18
CA SER A 44 8.00 8.01 22.56
C SER A 44 6.91 7.40 23.46
N PHE A 45 7.01 6.11 23.78
CA PHE A 45 5.97 5.37 24.48
C PHE A 45 5.83 5.78 25.95
N ASP A 46 4.66 6.29 26.32
CA ASP A 46 4.32 6.58 27.70
C ASP A 46 3.85 5.31 28.44
N LYS A 47 4.64 4.87 29.42
CA LYS A 47 4.32 3.72 30.27
C LYS A 47 3.10 3.93 31.17
N HIS A 48 2.68 5.18 31.38
CA HIS A 48 1.53 5.55 32.21
C HIS A 48 0.24 5.71 31.41
N LEU A 49 0.27 5.47 30.09
CA LEU A 49 -0.90 5.57 29.24
C LEU A 49 -2.02 4.63 29.72
N LYS A 50 -3.21 5.20 29.95
CA LYS A 50 -4.41 4.46 30.34
C LYS A 50 -4.84 3.52 29.22
N THR A 51 -5.45 2.40 29.58
CA THR A 51 -5.95 1.43 28.62
C THR A 51 -7.00 2.08 27.71
N GLY A 52 -6.86 1.89 26.40
CA GLY A 52 -7.77 2.41 25.38
C GLY A 52 -7.58 3.89 25.03
N THR A 53 -6.69 4.61 25.69
CA THR A 53 -6.35 5.99 25.30
C THR A 53 -5.50 5.96 24.03
N VAL A 54 -5.98 6.66 22.99
CA VAL A 54 -5.24 6.83 21.73
C VAL A 54 -4.25 7.98 21.87
N GLN A 55 -2.97 7.72 21.56
CA GLN A 55 -1.89 8.70 21.57
C GLN A 55 -1.32 8.85 20.15
N THR A 56 -1.08 10.09 19.73
CA THR A 56 -0.36 10.38 18.48
C THR A 56 1.14 10.26 18.71
N VAL A 57 1.83 9.57 17.81
CA VAL A 57 3.29 9.48 17.81
C VAL A 57 3.84 10.46 16.78
N ASN A 58 4.66 11.40 17.24
CA ASN A 58 5.36 12.33 16.37
C ASN A 58 6.59 11.65 15.78
N LEU A 59 6.59 11.47 14.46
CA LEU A 59 7.73 10.93 13.74
C LEU A 59 8.70 12.05 13.34
N PRO A 60 10.00 11.76 13.21
CA PRO A 60 10.97 12.71 12.67
C PRO A 60 10.66 13.11 11.23
N ALA A 61 11.24 14.24 10.79
CA ALA A 61 10.91 14.90 9.52
C ALA A 61 11.08 14.00 8.28
N ASN A 62 12.01 13.04 8.34
CA ASN A 62 12.24 12.05 7.30
C ASN A 62 11.04 11.11 7.07
N PHE A 63 10.09 11.01 7.99
CA PHE A 63 8.83 10.25 7.83
C PHE A 63 7.60 11.15 7.67
N SER A 64 7.81 12.40 7.23
CA SER A 64 6.71 13.35 7.02
C SER A 64 5.62 12.76 6.12
N GLY A 65 4.36 13.06 6.47
CA GLY A 65 3.17 12.53 5.81
C GLY A 65 2.65 11.20 6.37
N ILE A 66 3.47 10.46 7.13
CA ILE A 66 3.00 9.28 7.87
C ILE A 66 2.36 9.74 9.19
N LYS A 67 1.15 9.26 9.47
CA LYS A 67 0.44 9.48 10.74
C LYS A 67 0.42 8.18 11.53
N VAL A 68 0.88 8.24 12.78
CA VAL A 68 0.94 7.08 13.66
C VAL A 68 0.18 7.36 14.93
N GLU A 69 -0.69 6.43 15.30
CA GLU A 69 -1.45 6.48 16.53
C GLU A 69 -1.35 5.14 17.24
N THR A 70 -1.17 5.19 18.55
CA THR A 70 -1.02 4.00 19.38
C THR A 70 -2.09 3.98 20.45
N ALA A 71 -2.50 2.79 20.87
CA ALA A 71 -3.38 2.61 22.01
C ALA A 71 -2.98 1.34 22.74
N ARG A 72 -2.82 1.46 24.06
CA ARG A 72 -2.43 0.34 24.93
C ARG A 72 -3.65 -0.37 25.45
N PHE A 73 -3.64 -1.70 25.45
CA PHE A 73 -4.70 -2.53 25.99
C PHE A 73 -4.14 -3.66 26.83
N ARG A 74 -4.89 -4.08 27.86
CA ARG A 74 -4.71 -5.43 28.41
C ARG A 74 -5.23 -6.44 27.40
N CYS A 75 -4.51 -7.55 27.18
CA CYS A 75 -4.89 -8.57 26.20
C CYS A 75 -6.32 -9.11 26.47
N GLY A 76 -6.64 -9.42 27.73
CA GLY A 76 -7.99 -9.87 28.12
C GLY A 76 -9.10 -8.82 27.89
N SER A 77 -8.82 -7.53 28.11
CA SER A 77 -9.78 -6.45 27.84
C SER A 77 -10.03 -6.29 26.35
N LEU A 78 -8.97 -6.34 25.53
CA LEU A 78 -9.07 -6.28 24.08
C LEU A 78 -9.90 -7.45 23.54
N HIS A 79 -9.68 -8.67 24.05
CA HIS A 79 -10.51 -9.83 23.68
C HIS A 79 -11.97 -9.67 24.11
N ARG A 80 -12.24 -9.21 25.34
CA ARG A 80 -13.62 -9.11 25.87
C ARG A 80 -14.43 -8.00 25.20
N TYR A 81 -13.83 -6.83 24.96
CA TYR A 81 -14.55 -5.62 24.56
C TYR A 81 -14.27 -5.19 23.12
N GLY A 82 -13.20 -5.70 22.49
CA GLY A 82 -12.70 -5.14 21.23
C GLY A 82 -12.03 -3.78 21.46
N ALA A 83 -11.79 -3.07 20.37
CA ALA A 83 -11.23 -1.73 20.38
C ALA A 83 -11.54 -0.97 19.09
N GLN A 84 -11.48 0.35 19.15
CA GLN A 84 -11.44 1.20 17.97
C GLN A 84 -10.18 2.06 18.02
N VAL A 85 -9.33 1.95 17.00
CA VAL A 85 -8.13 2.77 16.84
C VAL A 85 -8.22 3.44 15.47
N LYS A 86 -8.71 4.69 15.46
CA LYS A 86 -8.98 5.47 14.24
C LYS A 86 -9.87 4.70 13.25
N GLU A 87 -9.35 4.34 12.07
CA GLU A 87 -10.07 3.64 11.00
C GLU A 87 -10.30 2.15 11.30
N PHE A 88 -9.57 1.60 12.27
CA PHE A 88 -9.64 0.18 12.60
C PHE A 88 -10.62 -0.06 13.73
N TYR A 89 -11.62 -0.89 13.46
CA TYR A 89 -12.55 -1.42 14.46
C TYR A 89 -12.27 -2.90 14.66
N LEU A 90 -11.75 -3.24 15.83
CA LEU A 90 -11.46 -4.59 16.27
C LEU A 90 -12.67 -5.10 17.05
N GLY A 91 -13.37 -6.10 16.50
CA GLY A 91 -14.55 -6.67 17.12
C GLY A 91 -14.23 -7.41 18.43
N LYS A 92 -15.27 -7.57 19.28
CA LYS A 92 -15.23 -8.47 20.44
C LYS A 92 -14.81 -9.88 20.02
N GLY A 93 -14.02 -10.53 20.87
CA GLY A 93 -13.49 -11.88 20.64
C GLY A 93 -12.22 -11.92 19.80
N VAL A 94 -11.59 -10.77 19.53
CA VAL A 94 -10.27 -10.71 18.90
C VAL A 94 -9.21 -11.30 19.82
N ASN A 95 -8.34 -12.15 19.30
CA ASN A 95 -7.27 -12.78 20.04
C ASN A 95 -5.91 -12.14 19.70
N VAL A 96 -4.99 -12.12 20.67
CA VAL A 96 -3.62 -11.66 20.48
C VAL A 96 -2.67 -12.82 20.72
N GLN A 97 -1.74 -13.08 19.79
CA GLN A 97 -0.81 -14.20 19.88
C GLN A 97 0.63 -13.78 19.55
N PRO A 98 1.60 -13.98 20.46
CA PRO A 98 1.42 -14.41 21.84
C PRO A 98 0.71 -13.32 22.67
N CYS A 99 -0.18 -13.73 23.57
CA CYS A 99 -0.86 -12.83 24.49
C CYS A 99 0.12 -12.40 25.59
N ALA A 100 0.61 -11.16 25.51
CA ALA A 100 1.31 -10.51 26.63
C ALA A 100 0.29 -9.91 27.62
N GLU A 101 0.71 -9.56 28.84
CA GLU A 101 -0.16 -8.87 29.82
C GLU A 101 -0.81 -7.61 29.20
N ARG A 102 -0.02 -6.86 28.42
CA ARG A 102 -0.45 -5.68 27.67
C ARG A 102 0.09 -5.70 26.25
N VAL A 103 -0.74 -5.19 25.34
CA VAL A 103 -0.47 -5.04 23.92
C VAL A 103 -0.64 -3.57 23.54
N MET A 104 0.28 -3.06 22.72
CA MET A 104 0.14 -1.77 22.06
C MET A 104 -0.34 -2.02 20.65
N VAL A 105 -1.55 -1.56 20.35
CA VAL A 105 -2.11 -1.55 18.99
C VAL A 105 -1.64 -0.28 18.30
N VAL A 106 -1.11 -0.41 17.09
CA VAL A 106 -0.55 0.68 16.31
C VAL A 106 -1.34 0.80 15.02
N ARG A 107 -1.87 2.00 14.79
CA ARG A 107 -2.40 2.42 13.51
C ARG A 107 -1.33 3.25 12.81
N GLN A 108 -1.03 2.89 11.56
CA GLN A 108 -0.21 3.67 10.65
C GLN A 108 -1.08 4.11 9.47
N ASN A 109 -0.99 5.37 9.08
CA ASN A 109 -1.48 5.84 7.79
C ASN A 109 -0.29 6.42 7.05
N LEU A 110 0.11 5.74 5.98
CA LEU A 110 1.33 6.07 5.26
C LEU A 110 1.17 7.34 4.39
N GLY A 111 -0.06 7.83 4.18
CA GLY A 111 -0.31 8.89 3.22
C GLY A 111 -0.05 8.43 1.78
N SER A 112 -0.34 9.29 0.81
CA SER A 112 -0.21 8.93 -0.62
C SER A 112 1.23 8.65 -1.04
N ASN A 113 2.20 9.42 -0.53
CA ASN A 113 3.58 9.37 -0.98
C ASN A 113 4.26 8.06 -0.56
N TRP A 114 4.18 7.69 0.72
CA TRP A 114 4.77 6.45 1.21
C TRP A 114 4.02 5.20 0.78
N SER A 115 2.73 5.32 0.44
CA SER A 115 1.95 4.20 -0.10
C SER A 115 2.53 3.65 -1.42
N SER A 116 3.31 4.45 -2.14
CA SER A 116 3.98 4.02 -3.38
C SER A 116 4.93 2.83 -3.17
N ILE A 117 5.48 2.64 -1.97
CA ILE A 117 6.36 1.52 -1.63
C ILE A 117 5.72 0.16 -1.92
N TYR A 118 4.38 0.07 -1.86
CA TYR A 118 3.66 -1.17 -2.12
C TYR A 118 3.69 -1.61 -3.58
N TYR A 119 3.88 -0.70 -4.54
CA TYR A 119 4.08 -1.09 -5.94
C TYR A 119 5.44 -1.77 -6.17
N ALA A 120 6.46 -1.43 -5.37
CA ALA A 120 7.78 -2.06 -5.47
C ALA A 120 7.85 -3.43 -4.79
N ASN A 121 6.98 -3.67 -3.79
CA ASN A 121 7.02 -4.89 -2.97
C ASN A 121 5.95 -5.93 -3.38
N TYR A 122 4.92 -5.53 -4.13
CA TYR A 122 3.79 -6.39 -4.50
C TYR A 122 3.44 -6.26 -5.97
N ASN A 123 3.00 -7.36 -6.58
CA ASN A 123 2.51 -7.33 -7.96
C ASN A 123 1.10 -6.71 -8.01
N LEU A 124 1.05 -5.42 -8.35
CA LEU A 124 -0.18 -4.65 -8.56
C LEU A 124 -0.46 -4.39 -10.05
N SER A 125 0.06 -5.24 -10.94
CA SER A 125 -0.16 -5.10 -12.39
C SER A 125 -1.65 -5.08 -12.72
N GLY A 126 -2.10 -4.06 -13.44
CA GLY A 126 -3.52 -3.87 -13.78
C GLY A 126 -4.36 -3.23 -12.68
N TYR A 127 -3.75 -2.81 -11.56
CA TYR A 127 -4.44 -2.11 -10.48
C TYR A 127 -3.78 -0.77 -10.14
N GLN A 128 -4.60 0.16 -9.65
CA GLN A 128 -4.16 1.44 -9.12
C GLN A 128 -4.68 1.65 -7.69
N LEU A 129 -3.79 2.01 -6.79
CA LEU A 129 -4.10 2.42 -5.42
C LEU A 129 -4.80 3.79 -5.41
N VAL A 130 -5.96 3.85 -4.76
CA VAL A 130 -6.82 5.04 -4.66
C VAL A 130 -7.03 5.53 -3.22
N SER A 131 -6.37 4.90 -2.26
CA SER A 131 -6.32 5.32 -0.86
C SER A 131 -4.87 5.35 -0.37
N PRO A 132 -4.56 6.06 0.74
CA PRO A 132 -3.37 5.72 1.49
C PRO A 132 -3.45 4.26 1.97
N VAL A 133 -2.31 3.60 2.11
CA VAL A 133 -2.20 2.32 2.80
C VAL A 133 -2.26 2.55 4.29
N LEU A 134 -3.15 1.81 4.95
CA LEU A 134 -3.33 1.80 6.39
C LEU A 134 -2.71 0.53 6.97
N GLY A 135 -1.83 0.68 7.96
CA GLY A 135 -1.25 -0.42 8.72
C GLY A 135 -1.96 -0.58 10.08
N LEU A 136 -2.33 -1.81 10.40
CA LEU A 136 -2.67 -2.24 11.75
C LEU A 136 -1.56 -3.18 12.20
N LEU A 137 -0.82 -2.79 13.23
CA LEU A 137 0.22 -3.61 13.84
C LEU A 137 -0.03 -3.70 15.34
N ALA A 138 0.63 -4.66 15.99
CA ALA A 138 0.60 -4.76 17.43
C ALA A 138 1.95 -5.21 17.98
N TYR A 139 2.30 -4.67 19.14
CA TYR A 139 3.55 -4.99 19.84
C TYR A 139 3.27 -5.33 21.30
N ASN A 140 4.09 -6.16 21.91
CA ASN A 140 4.03 -6.36 23.36
C ASN A 140 4.35 -5.04 24.10
N ALA A 141 3.63 -4.76 25.19
CA ALA A 141 3.75 -3.53 25.97
C ALA A 141 3.60 -3.78 27.49
N GLY A 142 3.95 -4.99 27.94
CA GLY A 142 3.93 -5.42 29.34
C GLY A 142 5.11 -4.88 30.14
N THR A 143 4.95 -4.80 31.46
CA THR A 143 6.02 -4.40 32.40
C THR A 143 6.96 -5.56 32.74
N ASP A 144 6.54 -6.80 32.51
CA ASP A 144 7.29 -8.02 32.83
C ASP A 144 8.46 -8.29 31.86
N VAL A 145 8.62 -7.44 30.84
CA VAL A 145 9.79 -7.46 29.98
C VAL A 145 10.81 -6.51 30.58
N SER A 146 11.54 -7.01 31.59
CA SER A 146 12.86 -6.48 31.90
C SER A 146 13.64 -6.38 30.58
N SER A 147 14.04 -5.17 30.19
CA SER A 147 15.07 -4.88 29.17
C SER A 147 14.87 -5.34 27.70
N GLY A 148 13.75 -5.95 27.31
CA GLY A 148 13.53 -6.41 25.93
C GLY A 148 12.92 -5.38 24.98
N THR A 149 13.41 -5.33 23.74
CA THR A 149 12.80 -4.55 22.65
C THR A 149 11.39 -5.06 22.33
N PRO A 150 10.39 -4.17 22.14
CA PRO A 150 9.06 -4.60 21.75
C PRO A 150 9.07 -5.41 20.45
N PHE A 151 8.52 -6.62 20.52
CA PHE A 151 8.35 -7.52 19.40
C PHE A 151 6.90 -7.52 18.93
N GLU A 152 6.72 -7.79 17.65
CA GLU A 152 5.40 -7.80 17.02
C GLU A 152 4.58 -9.00 17.52
N VAL A 153 3.32 -8.74 17.86
CA VAL A 153 2.34 -9.77 18.23
C VAL A 153 1.21 -9.80 17.22
N GLY A 154 0.69 -10.99 16.94
CA GLY A 154 -0.40 -11.18 16.01
C GLY A 154 -1.75 -10.79 16.59
N ILE A 155 -2.61 -10.16 15.78
CA ILE A 155 -4.04 -10.01 16.08
C ILE A 155 -4.82 -10.95 15.16
N LEU A 156 -5.73 -11.73 15.74
CA LEU A 156 -6.62 -12.64 15.03
C LEU A 156 -8.08 -12.38 15.43
N ALA A 157 -8.88 -11.89 14.51
CA ALA A 157 -10.31 -11.73 14.67
C ALA A 157 -11.08 -12.97 14.20
N ARG A 158 -12.28 -13.14 14.75
CA ARG A 158 -13.20 -14.22 14.36
C ARG A 158 -13.81 -13.92 12.99
N GLU A 159 -14.10 -14.95 12.21
CA GLU A 159 -14.68 -14.78 10.87
C GLU A 159 -16.05 -14.09 10.90
N ASN A 160 -16.86 -14.37 11.93
CA ASN A 160 -18.16 -13.76 12.13
C ASN A 160 -18.10 -12.35 12.75
N ASN A 161 -16.92 -11.89 13.19
CA ASN A 161 -16.71 -10.55 13.72
C ASN A 161 -15.32 -10.02 13.33
N PRO A 162 -15.08 -9.80 12.03
CA PRO A 162 -13.76 -9.44 11.51
C PRO A 162 -13.39 -8.01 11.90
N ILE A 163 -12.11 -7.67 11.75
CA ILE A 163 -11.61 -6.30 11.85
C ILE A 163 -12.23 -5.52 10.69
N LYS A 164 -12.93 -4.41 10.99
CA LYS A 164 -13.42 -3.48 9.97
C LYS A 164 -12.43 -2.34 9.80
N ILE A 165 -12.20 -1.96 8.55
CA ILE A 165 -11.22 -0.94 8.17
C ILE A 165 -11.97 0.10 7.36
N ASN A 166 -12.20 1.28 7.93
CA ASN A 166 -13.02 2.32 7.32
C ASN A 166 -12.15 3.41 6.67
N PHE A 167 -12.10 3.42 5.34
CA PHE A 167 -11.32 4.38 4.58
C PHE A 167 -12.04 5.72 4.32
N SER A 168 -13.31 5.86 4.75
CA SER A 168 -14.15 7.02 4.40
C SER A 168 -13.54 8.37 4.81
N ASN A 169 -12.77 8.41 5.89
CA ASN A 169 -12.16 9.64 6.41
C ASN A 169 -10.74 9.90 5.87
N VAL A 170 -10.17 8.98 5.09
CA VAL A 170 -8.79 9.08 4.59
C VAL A 170 -8.70 9.15 3.07
N ILE A 171 -9.75 8.78 2.35
CA ILE A 171 -9.80 8.94 0.89
C ILE A 171 -10.09 10.41 0.58
N THR A 172 -9.10 11.08 -0.02
CA THR A 172 -9.24 12.46 -0.49
C THR A 172 -9.77 12.53 -1.93
N ASN A 173 -9.65 11.44 -2.70
CA ASN A 173 -9.96 11.43 -4.12
C ASN A 173 -11.29 10.70 -4.40
N THR A 174 -12.37 11.48 -4.52
CA THR A 174 -13.75 11.01 -4.80
C THR A 174 -13.97 10.61 -6.27
N THR A 175 -12.93 10.58 -7.09
CA THR A 175 -13.04 10.29 -8.53
C THR A 175 -13.53 8.87 -8.84
N SER A 176 -13.36 7.91 -7.93
CA SER A 176 -13.93 6.57 -8.05
C SER A 176 -15.44 6.56 -7.81
N SER A 177 -15.93 7.26 -6.78
CA SER A 177 -17.37 7.37 -6.50
C SER A 177 -18.12 8.12 -7.60
N ARG A 178 -17.52 9.19 -8.17
CA ARG A 178 -18.09 9.95 -9.30
C ARG A 178 -18.21 9.13 -10.59
N ARG A 179 -17.37 8.10 -10.76
CA ARG A 179 -17.41 7.19 -11.93
C ARG A 179 -18.22 5.91 -11.69
N GLY A 180 -18.86 5.78 -10.53
CA GLY A 180 -19.57 4.55 -10.14
C GLY A 180 -18.64 3.34 -9.95
N ILE A 181 -17.33 3.56 -9.88
CA ILE A 181 -16.33 2.49 -9.73
C ILE A 181 -16.23 2.15 -8.25
N ARG A 182 -16.51 0.90 -7.90
CA ARG A 182 -16.35 0.38 -6.54
C ARG A 182 -14.93 -0.18 -6.37
N PRO A 183 -14.09 0.42 -5.51
CA PRO A 183 -12.75 -0.10 -5.27
C PRO A 183 -12.78 -1.49 -4.63
N LEU A 184 -11.74 -2.28 -4.88
CA LEU A 184 -11.45 -3.53 -4.19
C LEU A 184 -10.61 -3.27 -2.95
N CYS A 185 -10.85 -4.07 -1.91
CA CYS A 185 -10.03 -4.12 -0.71
C CYS A 185 -8.77 -4.95 -0.97
N ALA A 186 -7.62 -4.35 -0.79
CA ALA A 186 -6.33 -5.02 -0.82
C ALA A 186 -5.83 -5.29 0.60
N SER A 187 -5.35 -6.51 0.85
CA SER A 187 -4.59 -6.87 2.03
C SER A 187 -3.20 -7.33 1.59
N PHE A 188 -2.17 -6.69 2.14
CA PHE A 188 -0.77 -6.95 1.81
C PHE A 188 -0.20 -7.92 2.85
N GLY A 189 0.02 -9.16 2.44
CA GLY A 189 0.51 -10.23 3.32
C GLY A 189 2.03 -10.22 3.44
N GLY A 190 2.55 -10.67 4.59
CA GLY A 190 3.99 -10.86 4.80
C GLY A 190 4.64 -11.94 3.91
N ASP A 191 3.83 -12.70 3.16
CA ASP A 191 4.26 -13.65 2.13
C ASP A 191 4.52 -12.99 0.76
N GLY A 192 4.48 -11.65 0.69
CA GLY A 192 4.66 -10.88 -0.54
C GLY A 192 3.47 -10.94 -1.50
N LYS A 193 2.33 -11.51 -1.06
CA LYS A 193 1.12 -11.60 -1.88
C LYS A 193 0.11 -10.53 -1.49
N VAL A 194 -0.60 -10.03 -2.49
CA VAL A 194 -1.76 -9.17 -2.31
C VAL A 194 -3.04 -9.99 -2.42
N ARG A 195 -3.94 -9.84 -1.45
CA ARG A 195 -5.24 -10.49 -1.45
C ARG A 195 -6.31 -9.46 -1.71
N LEU A 196 -7.08 -9.66 -2.77
CA LEU A 196 -8.17 -8.76 -3.18
C LEU A 196 -9.51 -9.31 -2.72
N LYS A 197 -10.36 -8.43 -2.18
CA LYS A 197 -11.74 -8.76 -1.79
C LYS A 197 -12.66 -7.59 -2.10
N ASN A 198 -13.95 -7.88 -2.26
CA ASN A 198 -14.97 -6.84 -2.34
C ASN A 198 -15.11 -6.10 -1.00
N GLN A 199 -15.51 -4.84 -1.07
CA GLN A 199 -15.91 -4.06 0.08
C GLN A 199 -17.17 -4.65 0.74
N VAL A 200 -17.28 -4.55 2.06
CA VAL A 200 -18.51 -4.93 2.79
C VAL A 200 -19.54 -3.82 2.84
N SER A 201 -19.08 -2.58 2.71
CA SER A 201 -19.87 -1.36 2.52
C SER A 201 -18.97 -0.31 1.86
N PRO A 202 -19.50 0.80 1.31
CA PRO A 202 -18.68 1.79 0.62
C PRO A 202 -17.44 2.20 1.42
N ASN A 203 -16.26 2.00 0.85
CA ASN A 203 -14.96 2.30 1.45
C ASN A 203 -14.64 1.54 2.76
N VAL A 204 -15.32 0.43 3.04
CA VAL A 204 -15.07 -0.39 4.23
C VAL A 204 -14.60 -1.79 3.82
N CYS A 205 -13.44 -2.15 4.35
CA CYS A 205 -12.83 -3.47 4.18
C CYS A 205 -12.92 -4.29 5.46
N VAL A 206 -12.73 -5.61 5.31
CA VAL A 206 -12.65 -6.53 6.45
C VAL A 206 -11.42 -7.41 6.37
N ALA A 207 -10.85 -7.71 7.55
CA ALA A 207 -9.71 -8.59 7.69
C ALA A 207 -9.84 -9.46 8.95
N THR A 208 -9.30 -10.67 8.91
CA THR A 208 -9.21 -11.54 10.10
C THR A 208 -7.88 -11.41 10.82
N ARG A 209 -6.85 -10.84 10.18
CA ARG A 209 -5.52 -10.64 10.75
C ARG A 209 -5.12 -9.17 10.67
N HIS A 210 -4.16 -8.76 11.51
CA HIS A 210 -3.47 -7.48 11.35
C HIS A 210 -2.59 -7.48 10.09
N GLY A 211 -2.09 -6.31 9.71
CA GLY A 211 -1.30 -6.10 8.50
C GLY A 211 -1.63 -4.76 7.84
N HIS A 212 -1.31 -4.66 6.55
CA HIS A 212 -1.52 -3.43 5.78
C HIS A 212 -2.62 -3.60 4.74
N PHE A 213 -3.38 -2.53 4.54
CA PHE A 213 -4.61 -2.53 3.77
C PHE A 213 -4.73 -1.27 2.92
N GLY A 214 -5.32 -1.42 1.73
CA GLY A 214 -5.59 -0.30 0.84
C GLY A 214 -6.80 -0.55 -0.04
N LEU A 215 -7.18 0.47 -0.80
CA LEU A 215 -8.20 0.37 -1.85
C LEU A 215 -7.55 0.45 -3.22
N LEU A 216 -7.90 -0.50 -4.08
CA LEU A 216 -7.44 -0.58 -5.46
C LEU A 216 -8.62 -0.42 -6.42
N ILE A 217 -8.38 0.17 -7.59
CA ILE A 217 -9.26 0.07 -8.75
C ILE A 217 -8.55 -0.68 -9.86
N GLU A 218 -9.31 -1.39 -10.67
CA GLU A 218 -8.79 -1.97 -11.91
C GLU A 218 -8.50 -0.85 -12.92
N LEU A 219 -7.29 -0.90 -13.49
CA LEU A 219 -6.93 -0.03 -14.60
C LEU A 219 -7.62 -0.58 -15.85
N PRO A 220 -8.20 0.29 -16.71
CA PRO A 220 -8.73 -0.15 -17.98
C PRO A 220 -7.62 -0.82 -18.77
N GLN A 221 -7.83 -2.07 -19.17
CA GLN A 221 -6.89 -2.78 -20.03
C GLN A 221 -6.71 -1.95 -21.29
N SER A 222 -5.46 -1.60 -21.63
CA SER A 222 -5.15 -1.11 -22.96
C SER A 222 -5.42 -2.28 -23.91
N MET A 223 -6.64 -2.32 -24.45
CA MET A 223 -6.96 -3.17 -25.59
C MET A 223 -5.82 -2.96 -26.60
N PRO A 224 -5.17 -4.02 -27.12
CA PRO A 224 -4.17 -3.84 -28.16
C PRO A 224 -4.87 -3.04 -29.24
N VAL A 225 -4.37 -1.82 -29.49
CA VAL A 225 -4.91 -0.92 -30.51
C VAL A 225 -4.98 -1.79 -31.75
N ARG A 226 -6.19 -2.17 -32.17
CA ARG A 226 -6.42 -2.81 -33.45
C ARG A 226 -5.86 -1.81 -34.42
N LYS A 227 -4.62 -2.01 -34.90
CA LYS A 227 -3.94 -1.09 -35.80
C LYS A 227 -4.93 -0.86 -36.91
N ARG A 228 -5.56 0.30 -36.94
CA ARG A 228 -6.53 0.65 -37.95
C ARG A 228 -5.70 0.78 -39.21
N ILE A 229 -5.60 -0.31 -39.97
CA ILE A 229 -4.89 -0.32 -41.24
C ILE A 229 -5.54 0.80 -42.04
N SER A 230 -4.74 1.82 -42.34
CA SER A 230 -5.21 2.99 -43.08
C SER A 230 -5.86 2.50 -44.37
N ARG A 231 -7.02 3.05 -44.73
CA ARG A 231 -7.75 2.65 -45.95
C ARG A 231 -6.87 2.76 -47.19
N TRP A 232 -5.89 3.68 -47.18
CA TRP A 232 -4.88 3.80 -48.24
C TRP A 232 -3.93 2.60 -48.31
N LYS A 233 -3.52 2.02 -47.17
CA LYS A 233 -2.65 0.83 -47.14
C LYS A 233 -3.41 -0.40 -47.62
N LEU A 234 -4.70 -0.45 -47.33
CA LEU A 234 -5.60 -1.50 -47.83
C LEU A 234 -5.84 -1.36 -49.34
N ALA A 235 -6.06 -0.13 -49.82
CA ALA A 235 -6.23 0.15 -51.25
C ALA A 235 -4.97 -0.19 -52.05
N VAL A 236 -3.79 0.24 -51.60
CA VAL A 236 -2.51 -0.07 -52.25
C VAL A 236 -2.26 -1.58 -52.26
N GLY A 237 -2.49 -2.27 -51.15
CA GLY A 237 -2.33 -3.73 -51.08
C GLY A 237 -3.29 -4.48 -52.02
N SER A 238 -4.54 -4.03 -52.12
CA SER A 238 -5.54 -4.64 -53.01
C SER A 238 -5.22 -4.43 -54.49
N SER A 239 -4.68 -3.26 -54.86
CA SER A 239 -4.30 -2.97 -56.25
C SER A 239 -3.13 -3.85 -56.73
N ILE A 240 -2.13 -4.08 -55.88
CA ILE A 240 -0.99 -4.94 -56.21
C ILE A 240 -1.44 -6.40 -56.38
N GLY A 241 -2.32 -6.88 -55.49
CA GLY A 241 -2.89 -8.22 -55.59
C GLY A 241 -3.74 -8.41 -56.86
N ALA A 242 -4.55 -7.43 -57.22
CA ALA A 242 -5.37 -7.48 -58.43
C ALA A 242 -4.52 -7.47 -59.72
N ALA A 243 -3.47 -6.65 -59.78
CA ALA A 243 -2.56 -6.60 -60.93
C ALA A 243 -1.81 -7.93 -61.13
N LEU A 244 -1.28 -8.51 -60.05
CA LEU A 244 -0.63 -9.82 -60.12
C LEU A 244 -1.60 -10.93 -60.52
N GLY A 245 -2.83 -10.92 -59.98
CA GLY A 245 -3.87 -11.87 -60.36
C GLY A 245 -4.26 -11.77 -61.83
N ALA A 246 -4.47 -10.56 -62.35
CA ALA A 246 -4.79 -10.33 -63.76
C ALA A 246 -3.64 -10.73 -64.69
N PHE A 247 -2.38 -10.47 -64.31
CA PHE A 247 -1.21 -10.88 -65.07
C PHE A 247 -1.08 -12.40 -65.18
N LEU A 248 -1.26 -13.12 -64.06
CA LEU A 248 -1.23 -14.59 -64.05
C LEU A 248 -2.38 -15.21 -64.85
N LEU A 249 -3.59 -14.64 -64.76
CA LEU A 249 -4.72 -15.04 -65.59
C LEU A 249 -4.47 -14.80 -67.09
N GLY A 250 -3.87 -13.66 -67.44
CA GLY A 250 -3.48 -13.35 -68.81
C GLY A 250 -2.47 -14.36 -69.38
N LEU A 251 -1.44 -14.71 -68.60
CA LEU A 251 -0.46 -15.73 -68.99
C LEU A 251 -1.11 -17.12 -69.17
N LEU A 252 -2.07 -17.49 -68.31
CA LEU A 252 -2.84 -18.74 -68.46
C LEU A 252 -3.67 -18.75 -69.75
N LEU A 253 -4.32 -17.63 -70.10
CA LEU A 253 -5.12 -17.55 -71.32
C LEU A 253 -4.24 -17.62 -72.58
N VAL A 254 -3.07 -16.97 -72.56
CA VAL A 254 -2.10 -17.06 -73.67
C VAL A 254 -1.58 -18.49 -73.81
N SER A 255 -1.26 -19.18 -72.71
CA SER A 255 -0.80 -20.58 -72.77
C SER A 255 -1.87 -21.56 -73.25
N MET A 256 -3.16 -21.24 -73.07
CA MET A 256 -4.26 -22.04 -73.62
C MET A 256 -4.53 -21.77 -75.11
N LEU A 257 -4.22 -20.57 -75.61
CA LEU A 257 -4.45 -20.19 -77.01
C LEU A 257 -3.27 -20.51 -77.92
N VAL A 258 -2.05 -20.56 -77.38
CA VAL A 258 -0.87 -21.08 -78.09
C VAL A 258 -0.85 -22.61 -77.92
N LYS A 259 -1.54 -23.30 -78.82
CA LYS A 259 -1.49 -24.75 -78.98
C LYS A 259 -1.08 -25.10 -80.39
#